data_AF-A0A2G9ZGN1-F1
#
_entry.id   AF-A0A2G9ZGN1-F1
#
_cell.length_a   1.000
_cell.length_b   1.000
_cell.length_c   1.000
_cell.angle_alpha   90.00
_cell.angle_beta   90.00
_cell.angle_gamma   90.00
#
_symmetry.space_group_name_H-M   'P 1'
#
loop_
_entity.id
_entity.type
_entity.pdbx_description
1 polymer ?
#
loop_
_entity_poly.entity_id
_entity_poly.type
_entity_poly.pdbx_seq_one_letter_code
_entity_poly.pdbx_strand_id
1 'polypeptide(L)'
;PMWNQDTFTQATYENDTYNRFVYGYPSNSSADWGWIQHMFKSLKKDGRMAVVLDTGAVSRGSGNKGSNKERDIRKQFVEDDLIETVLLMPENLFYNTTSAGIILVINREKK
;
A
#
# COMPACT_ATOMS: atom_id res chain seq x y z
N PRO A 1 -9.85 -0.57 -1.10
CA PRO A 1 -10.23 -0.02 0.23
C PRO A 1 -10.63 1.45 0.06
N MET A 2 -11.21 2.09 1.08
CA MET A 2 -11.30 3.55 1.09
C MET A 2 -9.88 4.13 1.16
N TRP A 3 -9.61 5.17 0.35
CA TRP A 3 -8.27 5.77 0.24
C TRP A 3 -7.99 6.69 1.43
N ASN A 4 -6.73 6.77 1.87
CA ASN A 4 -6.26 7.72 2.88
C ASN A 4 -7.01 7.69 4.22
N GLN A 5 -7.45 6.52 4.67
CA GLN A 5 -8.05 6.41 6.00
C GLN A 5 -7.01 6.73 7.08
N ASP A 6 -7.33 7.64 7.98
CA ASP A 6 -6.50 8.11 9.09
C ASP A 6 -6.98 7.61 10.46
N THR A 7 -8.07 6.84 10.47
CA THR A 7 -8.70 6.31 11.69
C THR A 7 -7.92 5.18 12.35
N PHE A 8 -6.95 4.59 11.66
CA PHE A 8 -6.16 3.47 12.17
C PHE A 8 -4.90 3.98 12.88
N THR A 9 -4.76 3.60 14.15
CA THR A 9 -3.62 4.02 14.98
C THR A 9 -2.52 2.97 14.97
N GLN A 10 -1.34 3.34 15.47
CA GLN A 10 -0.24 2.39 15.64
C GLN A 10 -0.64 1.12 16.42
N ALA A 11 -1.50 1.27 17.44
CA ALA A 11 -2.02 0.15 18.23
C ALA A 11 -2.83 -0.86 17.40
N THR A 12 -3.47 -0.43 16.30
CA THR A 12 -4.17 -1.34 15.38
C THR A 12 -3.19 -2.35 14.76
N TYR A 13 -1.99 -1.88 14.40
CA TYR A 13 -1.00 -2.72 13.72
C TYR A 13 -0.18 -3.56 14.70
N GLU A 14 0.15 -3.01 15.88
CA GLU A 14 0.89 -3.72 16.93
C GLU A 14 0.11 -4.88 17.53
N ASN A 15 -1.21 -4.74 17.68
CA ASN A 15 -2.07 -5.78 18.25
C ASN A 15 -2.57 -6.77 17.19
N ASP A 16 -1.93 -6.82 16.02
CA ASP A 16 -2.33 -7.74 14.96
C ASP A 16 -1.96 -9.19 15.29
N THR A 17 -2.96 -10.03 15.53
CA THR A 17 -2.78 -11.46 15.85
C THR A 17 -2.34 -12.31 14.65
N TYR A 18 -2.39 -11.77 13.43
CA TYR A 18 -2.12 -12.52 12.19
C TYR A 18 -0.74 -12.24 11.57
N ASN A 19 0.07 -11.39 12.22
CA ASN A 19 1.40 -11.00 11.75
C ASN A 19 1.40 -10.57 10.26
N ARG A 20 0.49 -9.65 9.93
CA ARG A 20 0.25 -9.12 8.57
C ARG A 20 1.20 -7.98 8.23
N PHE A 21 1.63 -7.20 9.21
CA PHE A 21 2.38 -5.95 9.01
C PHE A 21 3.89 -6.12 9.16
N VAL A 22 4.45 -7.12 8.48
CA VAL A 22 5.88 -7.51 8.60
C VAL A 22 6.84 -6.47 8.00
N TYR A 23 6.36 -5.64 7.08
CA TYR A 23 7.16 -4.58 6.44
C TYR A 23 7.11 -3.26 7.21
N GLY A 24 6.40 -3.23 8.34
CA GLY A 24 6.25 -2.07 9.20
C GLY A 24 4.84 -1.48 9.19
N TYR A 25 4.65 -0.48 10.05
CA TYR A 25 3.35 0.14 10.27
C TYR A 25 3.25 1.45 9.51
N PRO A 26 2.18 1.69 8.72
CA PRO A 26 2.01 2.98 8.06
C PRO A 26 1.85 4.11 9.09
N SER A 27 2.01 5.37 8.66
CA SER A 27 1.73 6.51 9.52
C SER A 27 0.22 6.69 9.73
N ASN A 28 -0.15 7.39 10.80
CA ASN A 28 -1.58 7.70 11.08
C ASN A 28 -2.23 8.60 10.01
N SER A 29 -1.46 9.11 9.03
CA SER A 29 -1.96 9.96 7.94
C SER A 29 -2.61 9.18 6.79
N SER A 30 -2.32 7.88 6.65
CA SER A 30 -2.96 7.02 5.63
C SER A 30 -2.73 5.55 5.95
N ALA A 31 -3.80 4.75 5.84
CA ALA A 31 -3.78 3.31 6.02
C ALA A 31 -3.61 2.52 4.71
N ASP A 32 -3.29 3.17 3.59
CA ASP A 32 -3.22 2.49 2.29
C ASP A 32 -2.20 1.33 2.29
N TRP A 33 -1.01 1.57 2.84
CA TRP A 33 0.02 0.51 3.01
C TRP A 33 -0.33 -0.50 4.11
N GLY A 34 -1.25 -0.18 5.01
CA GLY A 34 -1.86 -1.15 5.92
C GLY A 34 -2.75 -2.13 5.14
N TRP A 35 -3.64 -1.61 4.29
CA TRP A 35 -4.50 -2.44 3.44
C TRP A 35 -3.71 -3.30 2.45
N ILE A 36 -2.67 -2.74 1.81
CA ILE A 36 -1.80 -3.49 0.91
C ILE A 36 -1.18 -4.69 1.64
N GLN A 37 -0.60 -4.48 2.82
CA GLN A 37 0.00 -5.56 3.61
C GLN A 37 -1.04 -6.60 4.06
N HIS A 38 -2.23 -6.16 4.46
CA HIS A 38 -3.34 -7.05 4.80
C HIS A 38 -3.73 -7.97 3.63
N MET A 39 -3.90 -7.39 2.45
CA MET A 39 -4.23 -8.16 1.23
C MET A 39 -3.08 -9.09 0.83
N PHE A 40 -1.84 -8.60 0.84
CA PHE A 40 -0.65 -9.37 0.51
C PHE A 40 -0.50 -10.60 1.41
N LYS A 41 -0.65 -10.45 2.73
CA LYS A 41 -0.56 -11.57 3.67
C LYS A 41 -1.67 -12.60 3.46
N SER A 42 -2.82 -12.17 2.97
CA SER A 42 -3.99 -13.01 2.69
C SER A 42 -3.85 -13.81 1.38
N LEU A 43 -2.87 -13.51 0.53
CA LEU A 43 -2.61 -14.26 -0.68
C LEU A 43 -2.04 -15.66 -0.39
N LYS A 44 -2.33 -16.61 -1.28
CA LYS A 44 -1.57 -17.87 -1.38
C LYS A 44 -0.13 -17.58 -1.82
N LYS A 45 0.76 -18.57 -1.71
CA LYS A 45 2.19 -18.42 -2.08
C LYS A 45 2.39 -18.09 -3.57
N ASP A 46 1.49 -18.57 -4.42
CA ASP A 46 1.37 -18.35 -5.87
C ASP A 46 0.34 -17.26 -6.22
N GLY A 47 -0.09 -16.48 -5.21
CA GLY A 47 -1.16 -15.51 -5.37
C GLY A 47 -0.72 -14.19 -5.98
N ARG A 48 -1.68 -13.53 -6.64
CA ARG A 48 -1.57 -12.17 -7.16
C ARG A 48 -2.73 -11.32 -6.67
N MET A 49 -2.50 -10.04 -6.40
CA MET A 49 -3.54 -9.06 -6.10
C MET A 49 -3.44 -7.85 -7.01
N ALA A 50 -4.58 -7.20 -7.23
CA ALA A 50 -4.66 -5.85 -7.75
C ALA A 50 -5.48 -5.01 -6.78
N VAL A 51 -5.04 -3.79 -6.51
CA VAL A 51 -5.75 -2.85 -5.63
C VAL A 51 -5.77 -1.46 -6.25
N VAL A 52 -6.89 -0.79 -6.09
CA VAL A 52 -7.11 0.58 -6.56
C VAL A 52 -6.94 1.54 -5.39
N LEU A 53 -6.03 2.51 -5.54
CA LEU A 53 -5.64 3.51 -4.54
C LEU A 53 -5.44 4.88 -5.19
N ASP A 54 -5.30 5.96 -4.41
CA ASP A 54 -4.83 7.24 -4.95
C ASP A 54 -3.32 7.21 -5.27
N THR A 55 -2.87 8.19 -6.06
CA THR A 55 -1.46 8.33 -6.46
C THR A 55 -0.49 8.54 -5.29
N GLY A 56 -0.97 8.96 -4.13
CA GLY A 56 -0.18 9.11 -2.92
C GLY A 56 0.37 7.78 -2.39
N ALA A 57 -0.28 6.64 -2.65
CA ALA A 57 0.23 5.34 -2.21
C ALA A 57 1.63 5.03 -2.78
N VAL A 58 1.96 5.53 -3.98
CA VAL A 58 3.26 5.33 -4.64
C VAL A 58 4.23 6.50 -4.46
N SER A 59 3.77 7.64 -3.93
CA SER A 59 4.56 8.87 -3.88
C SER A 59 4.74 9.47 -2.49
N ARG A 60 3.87 9.16 -1.51
CA ARG A 60 3.97 9.70 -0.15
C ARG A 60 5.31 9.37 0.48
N GLY A 61 5.90 10.39 1.10
CA GLY A 61 7.23 10.32 1.72
C GLY A 61 8.41 10.44 0.75
N SER A 62 8.19 10.44 -0.57
CA SER A 62 9.25 10.69 -1.54
C SER A 62 9.74 12.13 -1.44
N GLY A 63 11.06 12.33 -1.46
CA GLY A 63 11.69 13.66 -1.33
C GLY A 63 11.88 14.17 0.11
N ASN A 64 11.31 13.50 1.12
CA ASN A 64 11.56 13.83 2.52
C ASN A 64 12.98 13.37 2.93
N LYS A 65 13.76 14.27 3.52
CA LYS A 65 15.12 14.00 4.02
C LYS A 65 15.15 13.10 5.27
N GLY A 66 14.01 12.88 5.93
CA GLY A 66 13.85 12.00 7.09
C GLY A 66 13.34 10.59 6.75
N SER A 67 13.10 9.78 7.78
CA SER A 67 12.36 8.52 7.64
C SER A 67 10.88 8.80 7.37
N ASN A 68 10.27 7.99 6.52
CA ASN A 68 8.84 8.02 6.29
C ASN A 68 8.35 6.58 6.20
N LYS A 69 7.45 6.21 7.10
CA LYS A 69 7.03 4.81 7.28
C LYS A 69 6.46 4.21 5.99
N GLU A 70 5.64 4.95 5.23
CA GLU A 70 5.12 4.47 3.93
C GLU A 70 6.22 4.30 2.88
N ARG A 71 7.18 5.23 2.81
CA ARG A 71 8.33 5.09 1.90
C ARG A 71 9.16 3.84 2.25
N ASP A 72 9.40 3.61 3.53
CA ASP A 72 10.24 2.50 3.99
C ASP A 72 9.55 1.15 3.76
N ILE A 73 8.22 1.05 3.99
CA ILE A 73 7.41 -0.11 3.60
C ILE A 73 7.46 -0.33 2.07
N ARG A 74 7.17 0.72 1.28
CA ARG A 74 7.17 0.65 -0.18
C ARG A 74 8.52 0.21 -0.73
N LYS A 75 9.61 0.71 -0.15
CA LYS A 75 10.97 0.32 -0.51
C LYS A 75 11.16 -1.18 -0.34
N GLN A 76 10.76 -1.77 0.78
CA GLN A 76 10.89 -3.21 1.00
C GLN A 76 10.07 -4.05 -0.01
N PHE A 77 8.85 -3.64 -0.35
CA PHE A 77 8.06 -4.32 -1.39
C PHE A 77 8.73 -4.29 -2.78
N VAL A 78 9.48 -3.22 -3.07
CA VAL A 78 10.26 -3.11 -4.32
C VAL A 78 11.53 -3.94 -4.24
N GLU A 79 12.24 -3.90 -3.11
CA GLU A 79 13.49 -4.67 -2.89
C GLU A 79 13.25 -6.18 -2.89
N ASP A 80 12.10 -6.64 -2.39
CA ASP A 80 11.66 -8.04 -2.42
C ASP A 80 11.08 -8.46 -3.79
N ASP A 81 11.12 -7.59 -4.80
CA ASP A 81 10.54 -7.80 -6.12
C ASP A 81 9.08 -8.28 -6.10
N LEU A 82 8.24 -7.66 -5.26
CA LEU A 82 6.83 -8.03 -5.13
C LEU A 82 5.91 -7.21 -6.04
N ILE A 83 6.34 -6.00 -6.42
CA ILE A 83 5.55 -5.12 -7.28
C ILE A 83 5.64 -5.61 -8.74
N GLU A 84 4.52 -6.07 -9.28
CA GLU A 84 4.43 -6.53 -10.67
C GLU A 84 4.28 -5.34 -11.62
N THR A 85 3.32 -4.45 -11.33
CA THR A 85 3.06 -3.28 -12.15
C THR A 85 2.29 -2.21 -11.38
N VAL A 86 2.42 -0.96 -11.84
CA VAL A 86 1.64 0.20 -11.39
C VAL A 86 1.05 0.88 -12.61
N LEU A 87 -0.28 0.97 -12.67
CA LEU A 87 -0.99 1.63 -13.77
C LEU A 87 -1.58 2.93 -13.26
N LEU A 88 -1.17 4.06 -13.85
CA LEU A 88 -1.80 5.35 -13.59
C LEU A 88 -3.10 5.46 -14.39
N MET A 89 -4.18 5.82 -13.72
CA MET A 89 -5.48 6.05 -14.35
C MET A 89 -5.72 7.55 -14.57
N PRO A 90 -6.57 7.92 -15.55
CA PRO A 90 -7.00 9.30 -15.74
C PRO A 90 -7.68 9.89 -14.50
N GLU A 91 -7.60 11.21 -14.37
CA GLU A 91 -8.36 11.99 -13.37
C GLU A 91 -9.87 11.92 -13.65
N ASN A 92 -10.69 12.22 -12.63
CA ASN A 92 -12.16 12.24 -12.70
C ASN A 92 -12.81 10.93 -13.18
N LEU A 93 -12.09 9.79 -13.09
CA LEU A 93 -12.64 8.48 -13.44
C LEU A 93 -13.63 7.96 -12.40
N PHE A 94 -13.45 8.34 -11.13
CA PHE A 94 -14.30 7.91 -10.02
C PHE A 94 -15.31 8.99 -9.64
N TYR A 95 -16.58 8.62 -9.49
CA TYR A 95 -17.68 9.55 -9.14
C TYR A 95 -17.45 10.32 -7.84
N ASN A 96 -16.64 9.79 -6.93
CA ASN A 96 -16.46 10.33 -5.57
C ASN A 96 -15.17 11.14 -5.39
N THR A 97 -14.33 11.27 -6.41
CA THR A 97 -13.07 12.04 -6.33
C THR A 97 -12.58 12.49 -7.69
N THR A 98 -12.02 13.70 -7.74
CA THR A 98 -11.40 14.25 -8.95
C THR A 98 -9.96 13.77 -9.14
N SER A 99 -9.33 13.26 -8.07
CA SER A 99 -7.94 12.80 -8.10
C SER A 99 -7.75 11.59 -9.02
N ALA A 100 -6.59 11.52 -9.67
CA ALA A 100 -6.16 10.30 -10.35
C ALA A 100 -6.00 9.15 -9.35
N GLY A 101 -6.36 7.95 -9.79
CA GLY A 101 -6.09 6.71 -9.07
C GLY A 101 -4.97 5.91 -9.73
N ILE A 102 -4.50 4.89 -9.03
CA ILE A 102 -3.59 3.87 -9.55
C ILE A 102 -4.20 2.49 -9.39
N ILE A 103 -3.78 1.56 -10.25
CA ILE A 103 -3.90 0.12 -10.00
C ILE A 103 -2.51 -0.38 -9.63
N LEU A 104 -2.35 -0.82 -8.39
CA LEU A 104 -1.14 -1.49 -7.90
C LEU A 104 -1.34 -2.99 -8.00
N VAL A 105 -0.45 -3.67 -8.71
CA VAL A 105 -0.45 -5.14 -8.84
C VAL A 105 0.74 -5.71 -8.08
N ILE A 106 0.47 -6.66 -7.20
CA ILE A 106 1.49 -7.40 -6.43
C ILE A 106 1.40 -8.87 -6.79
N ASN A 107 2.56 -9.49 -7.01
CA ASN A 107 2.69 -10.89 -7.39
C ASN A 107 3.68 -11.59 -6.46
N ARG A 108 3.25 -12.68 -5.81
CA ARG A 108 4.10 -13.48 -4.92
C ARG A 108 4.96 -14.51 -5.63
N GLU A 109 4.68 -14.76 -6.90
CA GLU A 109 5.41 -15.67 -7.77
C GLU A 109 5.92 -14.90 -8.99
N LYS A 110 6.76 -13.88 -8.74
CA LYS A 110 7.59 -13.30 -9.81
C LYS A 110 8.77 -14.25 -10.09
N LYS A 111 9.08 -14.40 -11.37
CA LYS A 111 10.17 -15.23 -11.89
C LYS A 111 11.31 -14.36 -12.39
#